data_AF-A0A7U3Y332-F1
#
_entry.id   AF-A0A7U3Y332-F1
#
_cell.length_a   1.000
_cell.length_b   1.000
_cell.length_c   1.000
_cell.angle_alpha   90.00
_cell.angle_beta   90.00
_cell.angle_gamma   90.00
#
_symmetry.space_group_name_H-M   'P 1'
#
loop_
_entity.id
_entity.type
_entity.pdbx_description
1 polymer ?
#
loop_
_entity_poly.entity_id
_entity_poly.type
_entity_poly.pdbx_seq_one_letter_code
_entity_poly.pdbx_strand_id
1 'polypeptide(L)'
;MFKNIDDRLVIKCEELNVKLNLLNISLSLSQVISTLTFGAYGEVLDIKLPTSADSFGIPFIMEKIGFFPADLNNKRFFNYIEIYGHASSCAWDARLMNLRVKNDLRRDFAKHLANLDDKKGGVISFGENMEWVENYTNRLLNLEVAINEFRQVLHFHSHETEEVFHKLMEKHPLLLDVYGKVESKPKLVYPAGEFSPIGKTYVEPDFIISYSDQSYKLIELERASKNVVTSQGQPRAEVGQAAFQTAEWTHFISEHYNLIRKQYPSINVKCKTCLIMSRSSQLSFKNSVDINRYKELIIKQYSLDEFLTYDDLFDRACQAYTFLTGLSPQNN
;
A
#
# COMPACT_ATOMS: atom_id res chain seq x y z
N MET A 1 -9.28 -33.36 -2.10
CA MET A 1 -10.45 -32.92 -2.91
C MET A 1 -11.70 -33.25 -2.11
N PHE A 2 -12.64 -32.32 -1.96
CA PHE A 2 -13.87 -32.60 -1.22
C PHE A 2 -14.68 -33.67 -1.96
N LYS A 3 -15.09 -34.71 -1.22
CA LYS A 3 -16.14 -35.65 -1.64
C LYS A 3 -17.47 -35.05 -1.16
N ASN A 4 -18.57 -35.24 -1.88
CA ASN A 4 -19.90 -34.67 -1.58
C ASN A 4 -20.06 -33.19 -1.90
N ILE A 5 -19.73 -32.79 -3.13
CA ILE A 5 -20.04 -31.46 -3.64
C ILE A 5 -21.41 -31.55 -4.31
N ASP A 6 -22.36 -30.78 -3.81
CA ASP A 6 -23.73 -30.76 -4.31
C ASP A 6 -23.83 -29.87 -5.56
N ASP A 7 -23.26 -28.68 -5.47
CA ASP A 7 -23.26 -27.71 -6.56
C ASP A 7 -21.90 -27.02 -6.73
N ARG A 8 -21.63 -26.60 -7.97
CA ARG A 8 -20.47 -25.78 -8.31
C ARG A 8 -20.90 -24.59 -9.15
N LEU A 9 -20.48 -23.41 -8.73
CA LEU A 9 -20.68 -22.18 -9.48
C LEU A 9 -19.34 -21.46 -9.67
N VAL A 10 -19.09 -20.99 -10.88
CA VAL A 10 -17.89 -20.21 -11.20
C VAL A 10 -18.34 -18.87 -11.74
N ILE A 11 -17.96 -17.80 -11.04
CA ILE A 11 -18.25 -16.42 -11.43
C ILE A 11 -16.93 -15.78 -11.86
N LYS A 12 -16.94 -15.10 -13.01
CA LYS A 12 -15.77 -14.39 -13.55
C LYS A 12 -16.09 -12.90 -13.64
N CYS A 13 -15.15 -12.05 -13.23
CA CYS A 13 -15.17 -10.62 -13.45
C CYS A 13 -13.96 -10.26 -14.29
N GLU A 14 -14.18 -9.96 -15.58
CA GLU A 14 -13.10 -9.68 -16.53
C GLU A 14 -12.42 -8.34 -16.23
N GLU A 15 -13.19 -7.33 -15.83
CA GLU A 15 -12.68 -6.00 -15.49
C GLU A 15 -11.62 -6.04 -14.38
N LEU A 16 -11.86 -6.84 -13.34
CA LEU A 16 -10.92 -7.02 -12.23
C LEU A 16 -9.95 -8.18 -12.45
N ASN A 17 -10.10 -8.95 -13.54
CA ASN A 17 -9.40 -10.22 -13.78
C ASN A 17 -9.49 -11.19 -12.58
N VAL A 18 -10.68 -11.29 -11.97
CA VAL A 18 -10.93 -12.14 -10.79
C VAL A 18 -11.87 -13.29 -11.14
N LYS A 19 -11.60 -14.47 -10.56
CA LYS A 19 -12.44 -15.67 -10.65
C LYS A 19 -12.85 -16.14 -9.27
N LEU A 20 -14.15 -16.18 -9.00
CA LEU A 20 -14.73 -16.75 -7.79
C LEU A 20 -15.23 -18.17 -8.06
N ASN A 21 -14.76 -19.14 -7.27
CA ASN A 21 -15.20 -20.53 -7.34
C ASN A 21 -16.01 -20.84 -6.08
N LEU A 22 -17.30 -21.12 -6.25
CA LEU A 22 -18.24 -21.44 -5.18
C LEU A 22 -18.54 -22.93 -5.23
N LEU A 23 -18.44 -23.59 -4.08
CA LEU A 23 -18.76 -25.00 -3.89
C LEU A 23 -19.80 -25.09 -2.78
N ASN A 24 -20.95 -25.67 -3.08
CA ASN A 24 -21.90 -26.11 -2.06
C ASN A 24 -21.56 -27.55 -1.68
N ILE A 25 -21.45 -27.82 -0.38
CA ILE A 25 -20.92 -29.09 0.12
C ILE A 25 -21.78 -29.56 1.30
N SER A 26 -22.31 -30.77 1.22
CA SER A 26 -23.03 -31.45 2.30
C SER A 26 -22.07 -32.06 3.34
N LEU A 27 -21.22 -31.22 3.94
CA LEU A 27 -20.32 -31.59 5.03
C LEU A 27 -20.44 -30.59 6.18
N SER A 28 -20.19 -31.03 7.41
CA SER A 28 -20.10 -30.09 8.53
C SER A 28 -18.84 -29.22 8.41
N LEU A 29 -18.87 -28.02 9.00
CA LEU A 29 -17.72 -27.11 8.99
C LEU A 29 -16.45 -27.80 9.53
N SER A 30 -16.58 -28.60 10.59
CA SER A 30 -15.47 -29.39 11.15
C SER A 30 -14.88 -30.37 10.14
N GLN A 31 -15.73 -31.10 9.39
CA GLN A 31 -15.27 -32.03 8.35
C GLN A 31 -14.58 -31.30 7.18
N VAL A 32 -15.09 -30.13 6.80
CA VAL A 32 -14.47 -29.28 5.76
C VAL A 32 -13.08 -28.84 6.18
N ILE A 33 -12.95 -28.29 7.40
CA ILE A 33 -11.67 -27.81 7.93
C ILE A 33 -10.69 -28.96 8.16
N SER A 34 -11.13 -30.09 8.73
CA SER A 34 -10.31 -31.30 8.88
C SER A 34 -9.78 -31.78 7.51
N THR A 35 -10.65 -31.81 6.49
CA THR A 35 -10.24 -32.16 5.12
C THR A 35 -9.23 -31.17 4.55
N LEU A 36 -9.39 -29.86 4.80
CA LEU A 36 -8.48 -28.81 4.34
C LEU A 36 -7.09 -28.91 4.97
N THR A 37 -7.04 -29.34 6.22
CA THR A 37 -5.85 -29.32 7.10
C THR A 37 -5.20 -30.70 7.29
N PHE A 38 -5.62 -31.72 6.53
CA PHE A 38 -5.17 -33.10 6.67
C PHE A 38 -5.40 -33.69 8.07
N GLY A 39 -6.49 -33.30 8.73
CA GLY A 39 -6.83 -33.76 10.09
C GLY A 39 -6.14 -32.99 11.22
N ALA A 40 -5.26 -32.03 10.91
CA ALA A 40 -4.56 -31.25 11.94
C ALA A 40 -5.54 -30.49 12.86
N TYR A 41 -6.59 -29.89 12.29
CA TYR A 41 -7.66 -29.28 13.07
C TYR A 41 -8.68 -30.35 13.46
N GLY A 42 -8.89 -30.54 14.77
CA GLY A 42 -9.77 -31.55 15.35
C GLY A 42 -9.01 -32.61 16.16
N GLU A 43 -8.07 -33.33 15.56
CA GLU A 43 -7.33 -34.39 16.26
C GLU A 43 -6.06 -33.89 16.97
N VAL A 44 -5.39 -32.89 16.39
CA VAL A 44 -4.09 -32.38 16.90
C VAL A 44 -4.26 -31.00 17.55
N LEU A 45 -5.04 -30.13 16.90
CA LEU A 45 -5.34 -28.79 17.39
C LEU A 45 -6.84 -28.70 17.71
N ASP A 46 -7.15 -28.56 19.00
CA ASP A 46 -8.51 -28.26 19.47
C ASP A 46 -8.77 -26.76 19.31
N ILE A 47 -9.36 -26.40 18.17
CA ILE A 47 -9.60 -25.02 17.78
C ILE A 47 -11.10 -24.82 17.70
N LYS A 48 -11.61 -23.90 18.53
CA LYS A 48 -13.01 -23.51 18.55
C LYS A 48 -13.38 -22.86 17.21
N LEU A 49 -14.04 -23.62 16.35
CA LEU A 49 -14.56 -23.13 15.08
C LEU A 49 -15.78 -22.23 15.33
N PRO A 50 -16.00 -21.21 14.47
CA PRO A 50 -17.17 -20.35 14.61
C PRO A 50 -18.46 -21.15 14.38
N THR A 51 -19.47 -20.80 15.15
CA THR A 51 -20.79 -21.40 15.21
C THR A 51 -21.84 -20.36 14.87
N SER A 52 -23.08 -20.80 14.64
CA SER A 52 -24.22 -19.89 14.46
C SER A 52 -24.59 -19.08 15.72
N ALA A 53 -23.98 -19.39 16.87
CA ALA A 53 -24.17 -18.65 18.11
C ALA A 53 -23.19 -17.47 18.27
N ASP A 54 -22.10 -17.44 17.50
CA ASP A 54 -21.13 -16.35 17.56
C ASP A 54 -21.69 -15.07 16.94
N SER A 55 -21.08 -13.93 17.23
CA SER A 55 -21.54 -12.64 16.70
C SER A 55 -21.53 -12.62 15.18
N PHE A 56 -22.62 -12.13 14.62
CA PHE A 56 -22.77 -11.98 13.18
C PHE A 56 -21.69 -11.04 12.61
N GLY A 57 -21.08 -11.45 11.49
CA GLY A 57 -20.05 -10.66 10.79
C GLY A 57 -18.64 -10.75 11.38
N ILE A 58 -18.43 -11.57 12.43
CA ILE A 58 -17.10 -11.83 12.99
C ILE A 58 -16.58 -13.17 12.45
N PRO A 59 -15.56 -13.15 11.58
CA PRO A 59 -14.96 -14.37 11.07
C PRO A 59 -13.80 -14.86 11.93
N PHE A 60 -13.51 -16.16 11.79
CA PHE A 60 -12.25 -16.76 12.21
C PHE A 60 -11.26 -16.72 11.03
N ILE A 61 -10.08 -16.13 11.22
CA ILE A 61 -9.13 -15.87 10.13
C ILE A 61 -7.78 -16.56 10.37
N MET A 62 -7.26 -17.20 9.32
CA MET A 62 -5.91 -17.79 9.27
C MET A 62 -5.14 -17.27 8.06
N GLU A 63 -3.89 -16.88 8.26
CA GLU A 63 -3.05 -16.26 7.23
C GLU A 63 -1.68 -16.94 7.15
N LYS A 64 -1.13 -17.04 5.93
CA LYS A 64 0.20 -17.58 5.62
C LYS A 64 0.50 -18.92 6.33
N ILE A 65 -0.46 -19.85 6.34
CA ILE A 65 -0.34 -21.14 7.04
C ILE A 65 -0.18 -22.31 6.06
N GLY A 66 0.64 -23.28 6.43
CA GLY A 66 0.88 -24.50 5.65
C GLY A 66 0.50 -25.75 6.43
N PHE A 67 -0.18 -26.68 5.77
CA PHE A 67 -0.51 -28.01 6.31
C PHE A 67 0.16 -29.09 5.48
N PHE A 68 0.75 -30.06 6.17
CA PHE A 68 1.39 -31.23 5.58
C PHE A 68 1.22 -32.43 6.51
N PRO A 69 0.92 -33.63 5.98
CA PRO A 69 1.00 -34.86 6.73
C PRO A 69 2.45 -35.21 7.06
N ALA A 70 2.65 -36.11 8.02
CA ALA A 70 3.98 -36.51 8.50
C ALA A 70 4.88 -37.10 7.40
N ASP A 71 4.29 -37.70 6.36
CA ASP A 71 4.99 -38.25 5.21
C ASP A 71 5.42 -37.20 4.17
N LEU A 72 5.01 -35.93 4.34
CA LEU A 72 5.30 -34.78 3.47
C LEU A 72 4.87 -34.93 2.00
N ASN A 73 4.10 -35.97 1.68
CA ASN A 73 3.71 -36.29 0.30
C ASN A 73 2.67 -35.31 -0.27
N ASN A 74 1.93 -34.64 0.60
CA ASN A 74 0.95 -33.63 0.23
C ASN A 74 1.21 -32.34 1.00
N LYS A 75 1.02 -31.19 0.35
CA LYS A 75 1.22 -29.87 0.97
C LYS A 75 0.07 -28.96 0.55
N ARG A 76 -0.46 -28.19 1.49
CA ARG A 76 -1.42 -27.13 1.22
C ARG A 76 -0.99 -25.87 1.93
N PHE A 77 -0.78 -24.81 1.16
CA PHE A 77 -0.46 -23.49 1.66
C PHE A 77 -1.65 -22.59 1.43
N PHE A 78 -2.04 -21.91 2.48
CA PHE A 78 -3.14 -20.96 2.44
C PHE A 78 -2.58 -19.58 2.78
N ASN A 79 -2.68 -18.67 1.82
CA ASN A 79 -2.35 -17.27 2.06
C ASN A 79 -3.37 -16.65 3.01
N TYR A 80 -4.64 -17.00 2.84
CA TYR A 80 -5.76 -16.45 3.58
C TYR A 80 -6.90 -17.46 3.64
N ILE A 81 -7.43 -17.72 4.83
CA ILE A 81 -8.67 -18.46 5.08
C ILE A 81 -9.52 -17.62 6.02
N GLU A 82 -10.78 -17.46 5.67
CA GLU A 82 -11.78 -16.79 6.49
C GLU A 82 -12.99 -17.70 6.65
N ILE A 83 -13.40 -17.92 7.90
CA ILE A 83 -14.46 -18.85 8.27
C ILE A 83 -15.56 -18.10 8.99
N TYR A 84 -16.78 -18.23 8.49
CA TYR A 84 -17.98 -17.64 9.10
C TYR A 84 -18.85 -18.73 9.70
N GLY A 85 -19.40 -18.47 10.90
CA GLY A 85 -20.37 -19.36 11.54
C GLY A 85 -21.80 -19.22 11.01
N HIS A 86 -22.08 -18.17 10.21
CA HIS A 86 -23.42 -17.82 9.73
C HIS A 86 -23.56 -18.06 8.22
N ALA A 87 -24.43 -19.00 7.84
CA ALA A 87 -24.73 -19.33 6.44
C ALA A 87 -26.20 -19.10 6.04
N SER A 88 -27.02 -18.52 6.93
CA SER A 88 -28.45 -18.30 6.66
C SER A 88 -28.68 -17.24 5.58
N SER A 89 -29.82 -17.30 4.89
CA SER A 89 -30.17 -16.31 3.86
C SER A 89 -30.23 -14.88 4.41
N CYS A 90 -30.72 -14.69 5.64
CA CYS A 90 -30.75 -13.39 6.32
C CYS A 90 -29.34 -12.85 6.61
N ALA A 91 -28.39 -13.75 6.88
CA ALA A 91 -26.99 -13.37 7.06
C ALA A 91 -26.36 -12.82 5.77
N TRP A 92 -26.83 -13.27 4.61
CA TRP A 92 -26.27 -12.90 3.30
C TRP A 92 -27.23 -12.03 2.47
N ASP A 93 -28.05 -11.22 3.15
CA ASP A 93 -28.94 -10.24 2.50
C ASP A 93 -28.15 -9.21 1.69
N ALA A 94 -28.53 -9.00 0.43
CA ALA A 94 -27.86 -8.08 -0.48
C ALA A 94 -27.83 -6.63 0.05
N ARG A 95 -28.80 -6.22 0.88
CA ARG A 95 -28.83 -4.89 1.51
C ARG A 95 -27.66 -4.67 2.48
N LEU A 96 -27.11 -5.75 3.04
CA LEU A 96 -25.96 -5.70 3.96
C LEU A 96 -24.61 -5.77 3.25
N MET A 97 -24.59 -5.99 1.93
CA MET A 97 -23.36 -6.25 1.19
C MET A 97 -22.36 -5.08 1.28
N ASN A 98 -22.84 -3.85 1.14
CA ASN A 98 -21.99 -2.66 1.28
C ASN A 98 -21.36 -2.54 2.68
N LEU A 99 -22.11 -2.88 3.72
CA LEU A 99 -21.60 -2.84 5.09
C LEU A 99 -20.51 -3.90 5.31
N ARG A 100 -20.72 -5.11 4.77
CA ARG A 100 -19.74 -6.21 4.84
C ARG A 100 -18.45 -5.88 4.10
N VAL A 101 -18.55 -5.44 2.85
CA VAL A 101 -17.39 -5.01 2.05
C VAL A 101 -16.60 -3.93 2.79
N LYS A 102 -17.28 -2.94 3.38
CA LYS A 102 -16.60 -1.92 4.18
C LYS A 102 -15.89 -2.52 5.39
N ASN A 103 -16.53 -3.44 6.12
CA ASN A 103 -15.93 -4.08 7.29
C ASN A 103 -14.69 -4.92 6.94
N ASP A 104 -14.77 -5.69 5.84
CA ASP A 104 -13.65 -6.51 5.36
C ASP A 104 -12.49 -5.62 4.92
N LEU A 105 -12.76 -4.59 4.09
CA LEU A 105 -11.74 -3.63 3.66
C LEU A 105 -11.07 -2.93 4.84
N ARG A 106 -11.84 -2.54 5.86
CA ARG A 106 -11.32 -1.91 7.09
C ARG A 106 -10.37 -2.84 7.84
N ARG A 107 -10.83 -4.05 8.11
CA ARG A 107 -10.05 -5.07 8.82
C ARG A 107 -8.77 -5.40 8.06
N ASP A 108 -8.87 -5.66 6.77
CA ASP A 108 -7.74 -6.10 5.94
C ASP A 108 -6.73 -4.96 5.80
N PHE A 109 -7.19 -3.73 5.60
CA PHE A 109 -6.34 -2.55 5.61
C PHE A 109 -5.64 -2.35 6.96
N ALA A 110 -6.38 -2.39 8.07
CA ALA A 110 -5.80 -2.23 9.39
C ALA A 110 -4.79 -3.32 9.76
N LYS A 111 -5.09 -4.59 9.41
CA LYS A 111 -4.14 -5.71 9.55
C LYS A 111 -2.88 -5.51 8.73
N HIS A 112 -3.03 -5.05 7.49
CA HIS A 112 -1.90 -4.77 6.62
C HIS A 112 -0.98 -3.73 7.24
N LEU A 113 -1.58 -2.67 7.77
CA LEU A 113 -0.86 -1.56 8.36
C LEU A 113 -0.28 -1.85 9.75
N ALA A 114 -0.87 -2.78 10.50
CA ALA A 114 -0.30 -3.26 11.77
C ALA A 114 0.95 -4.14 11.56
N ASN A 115 1.19 -4.61 10.33
CA ASN A 115 2.26 -5.56 10.00
C ASN A 115 3.23 -5.02 8.94
N LEU A 116 3.69 -3.78 9.11
CA LEU A 116 4.62 -3.10 8.18
C LEU A 116 5.97 -3.81 7.97
N ASP A 117 6.37 -4.70 8.88
CA ASP A 117 7.68 -5.33 8.82
C ASP A 117 7.73 -6.63 8.02
N ASP A 118 6.60 -7.17 7.52
CA ASP A 118 6.48 -8.40 6.70
C ASP A 118 7.22 -9.65 7.24
N LYS A 119 7.81 -9.56 8.44
CA LYS A 119 8.60 -10.57 9.15
C LYS A 119 7.77 -11.48 10.03
N LYS A 120 6.46 -11.28 10.12
CA LYS A 120 5.58 -12.16 10.89
C LYS A 120 5.23 -13.39 10.06
N GLY A 121 5.38 -14.57 10.68
CA GLY A 121 4.98 -15.86 10.12
C GLY A 121 3.46 -16.00 10.02
N GLY A 122 2.97 -17.24 10.03
CA GLY A 122 1.53 -17.51 9.99
C GLY A 122 0.78 -16.94 11.21
N VAL A 123 -0.45 -16.46 11.00
CA VAL A 123 -1.31 -15.87 12.04
C VAL A 123 -2.64 -16.62 12.10
N ILE A 124 -3.17 -16.82 13.31
CA ILE A 124 -4.53 -17.34 13.57
C ILE A 124 -5.23 -16.36 14.52
N SER A 125 -6.44 -15.92 14.17
CA SER A 125 -7.19 -14.89 14.91
C SER A 125 -8.59 -15.37 15.28
N PHE A 126 -8.89 -15.45 16.59
CA PHE A 126 -10.12 -16.01 17.21
C PHE A 126 -11.32 -15.05 17.31
N GLY A 127 -11.43 -14.07 16.41
CA GLY A 127 -12.63 -13.22 16.29
C GLY A 127 -12.66 -11.97 17.18
N GLU A 128 -11.80 -11.84 18.19
CA GLU A 128 -11.78 -10.68 19.11
C GLU A 128 -10.68 -9.66 18.84
N ASN A 129 -10.12 -9.58 17.62
CA ASN A 129 -9.09 -8.57 17.37
C ASN A 129 -9.72 -7.17 17.37
N MET A 130 -9.64 -6.46 18.49
CA MET A 130 -9.87 -5.01 18.60
C MET A 130 -8.59 -4.21 18.29
N GLU A 131 -7.42 -4.86 18.31
CA GLU A 131 -6.13 -4.20 18.02
C GLU A 131 -6.10 -3.54 16.64
N TRP A 132 -6.80 -4.09 15.65
CA TRP A 132 -6.86 -3.46 14.32
C TRP A 132 -7.68 -2.16 14.36
N VAL A 133 -8.73 -2.09 15.17
CA VAL A 133 -9.55 -0.87 15.35
C VAL A 133 -8.72 0.22 16.01
N GLU A 134 -7.95 -0.12 17.04
CA GLU A 134 -7.06 0.82 17.72
C GLU A 134 -5.95 1.31 16.79
N ASN A 135 -5.26 0.41 16.07
CA ASN A 135 -4.22 0.77 15.11
C ASN A 135 -4.76 1.64 13.97
N TYR A 136 -5.97 1.34 13.50
CA TYR A 136 -6.65 2.12 12.48
C TYR A 136 -6.98 3.54 12.97
N THR A 137 -7.56 3.64 14.16
CA THR A 137 -7.94 4.92 14.79
C THR A 137 -6.71 5.78 15.07
N ASN A 138 -5.64 5.19 15.63
CA ASN A 138 -4.38 5.89 15.88
C ASN A 138 -3.75 6.42 14.59
N ARG A 139 -3.84 5.66 13.49
CA ARG A 139 -3.29 6.10 12.19
C ARG A 139 -4.12 7.20 11.55
N LEU A 140 -5.44 7.16 11.68
CA LEU A 140 -6.31 8.27 11.30
C LEU A 140 -5.95 9.55 12.06
N LEU A 141 -5.78 9.45 13.38
CA LEU A 141 -5.34 10.57 14.21
C LEU A 141 -3.96 11.09 13.77
N ASN A 142 -3.00 10.21 13.52
CA ASN A 142 -1.67 10.60 13.03
C ASN A 142 -1.73 11.28 11.66
N LEU A 143 -2.56 10.80 10.74
CA LEU A 143 -2.76 11.43 9.43
C LEU A 143 -3.43 12.80 9.58
N GLU A 144 -4.42 12.94 10.47
CA GLU A 144 -5.04 14.24 10.77
C GLU A 144 -4.02 15.25 11.30
N VAL A 145 -3.20 14.84 12.28
CA VAL A 145 -2.10 15.65 12.81
C VAL A 145 -1.12 16.04 11.70
N ALA A 146 -0.72 15.08 10.86
CA ALA A 146 0.18 15.32 9.75
C ALA A 146 -0.39 16.31 8.73
N ILE A 147 -1.66 16.18 8.37
CA ILE A 147 -2.36 17.10 7.45
C ILE A 147 -2.40 18.51 8.04
N ASN A 148 -2.69 18.64 9.34
CA ASN A 148 -2.75 19.94 10.01
C ASN A 148 -1.36 20.60 10.06
N GLU A 149 -0.31 19.86 10.39
CA GLU A 149 1.07 20.36 10.35
C GLU A 149 1.49 20.73 8.91
N PHE A 150 1.15 19.90 7.91
CA PHE A 150 1.48 20.20 6.52
C PHE A 150 0.78 21.46 6.03
N ARG A 151 -0.49 21.66 6.40
CA ARG A 151 -1.23 22.89 6.13
C ARG A 151 -0.52 24.12 6.71
N GLN A 152 -0.04 24.03 7.95
CA GLN A 152 0.69 25.12 8.60
C GLN A 152 2.02 25.41 7.88
N VAL A 153 2.80 24.39 7.53
CA VAL A 153 4.05 24.56 6.75
C VAL A 153 3.76 25.20 5.40
N LEU A 154 2.71 24.76 4.71
CA LEU A 154 2.31 25.34 3.43
C LEU A 154 1.83 26.80 3.54
N HIS A 155 1.24 27.22 4.65
CA HIS A 155 0.81 28.62 4.82
C HIS A 155 1.95 29.53 5.28
N PHE A 156 2.74 29.10 6.27
CA PHE A 156 3.68 29.99 6.96
C PHE A 156 5.13 29.83 6.47
N HIS A 157 5.48 28.70 5.88
CA HIS A 157 6.86 28.34 5.53
C HIS A 157 7.00 27.96 4.04
N SER A 158 6.08 28.41 3.18
CA SER A 158 6.08 28.07 1.73
C SER A 158 7.32 28.56 0.97
N HIS A 159 8.02 29.55 1.51
CA HIS A 159 9.26 30.09 0.95
C HIS A 159 10.53 29.42 1.50
N GLU A 160 10.38 28.54 2.50
CA GLU A 160 11.52 27.90 3.14
C GLU A 160 12.19 26.83 2.26
N THR A 161 13.32 26.35 2.75
CA THR A 161 14.17 25.39 2.04
C THR A 161 13.49 24.02 1.94
N GLU A 162 13.99 23.22 1.00
CA GLU A 162 13.59 21.82 0.78
C GLU A 162 13.69 20.98 2.07
N GLU A 163 14.70 21.27 2.90
CA GLU A 163 14.94 20.56 4.17
C GLU A 163 13.75 20.61 5.12
N VAL A 164 12.96 21.70 5.12
CA VAL A 164 11.75 21.81 5.96
C VAL A 164 10.69 20.82 5.51
N PHE A 165 10.49 20.72 4.20
CA PHE A 165 9.53 19.77 3.63
C PHE A 165 10.03 18.34 3.77
N HIS A 166 11.31 18.08 3.56
CA HIS A 166 11.91 16.77 3.81
C HIS A 166 11.69 16.31 5.26
N LYS A 167 12.03 17.16 6.24
CA LYS A 167 11.83 16.85 7.66
C LYS A 167 10.37 16.63 8.03
N LEU A 168 9.45 17.38 7.41
CA LEU A 168 8.02 17.17 7.60
C LEU A 168 7.59 15.79 7.09
N MET A 169 8.03 15.40 5.89
CA MET A 169 7.70 14.10 5.28
C MET A 169 8.36 12.93 6.02
N GLU A 170 9.58 13.13 6.54
CA GLU A 170 10.27 12.15 7.38
C GLU A 170 9.57 11.96 8.73
N LYS A 171 9.09 13.05 9.35
CA LYS A 171 8.29 13.00 10.57
C LYS A 171 6.92 12.35 10.33
N HIS A 172 6.31 12.62 9.18
CA HIS A 172 4.96 12.18 8.82
C HIS A 172 4.93 11.46 7.45
N PRO A 173 5.45 10.23 7.36
CA PRO A 173 5.55 9.50 6.10
C PRO A 173 4.18 9.22 5.44
N LEU A 174 3.11 9.25 6.22
CA LEU A 174 1.72 9.10 5.75
C LEU A 174 1.29 10.19 4.76
N LEU A 175 2.00 11.34 4.74
CA LEU A 175 1.77 12.39 3.74
C LEU A 175 2.24 11.98 2.35
N LEU A 176 3.27 11.14 2.26
CA LEU A 176 3.80 10.63 0.98
C LEU A 176 2.96 9.46 0.47
N ASP A 177 2.65 8.51 1.37
CA ASP A 177 1.84 7.34 1.04
C ASP A 177 1.24 6.72 2.31
N VAL A 178 -0.08 6.57 2.35
CA VAL A 178 -0.78 5.99 3.51
C VAL A 178 -0.67 4.47 3.59
N TYR A 179 -0.25 3.80 2.51
CA TYR A 179 -0.18 2.34 2.37
C TYR A 179 1.25 1.81 2.48
N GLY A 180 2.21 2.52 1.91
CA GLY A 180 3.59 2.09 1.82
C GLY A 180 4.41 2.30 3.10
N LYS A 181 5.51 1.55 3.21
CA LYS A 181 6.57 1.81 4.18
C LYS A 181 7.58 2.75 3.54
N VAL A 182 7.88 3.86 4.21
CA VAL A 182 8.74 4.93 3.71
C VAL A 182 10.11 4.84 4.37
N GLU A 183 11.16 4.90 3.56
CA GLU A 183 12.57 5.03 3.98
C GLU A 183 13.13 6.37 3.49
N SER A 184 13.71 7.16 4.40
CA SER A 184 14.29 8.49 4.13
C SER A 184 15.78 8.37 3.77
N LYS A 185 16.21 9.06 2.72
CA LYS A 185 17.61 9.17 2.26
C LYS A 185 18.38 7.83 2.17
N PRO A 186 17.82 6.77 1.54
CA PRO A 186 18.56 5.53 1.35
C PRO A 186 19.73 5.69 0.37
N LYS A 187 20.93 5.24 0.76
CA LYS A 187 22.13 5.31 -0.07
C LYS A 187 22.30 4.07 -0.93
N LEU A 188 22.25 4.24 -2.24
CA LEU A 188 22.55 3.21 -3.23
C LEU A 188 24.01 3.37 -3.69
N VAL A 189 24.91 2.62 -3.07
CA VAL A 189 26.37 2.79 -3.21
C VAL A 189 26.90 1.94 -4.37
N TYR A 190 27.71 2.54 -5.24
CA TYR A 190 28.40 1.82 -6.31
C TYR A 190 29.50 0.91 -5.75
N PRO A 191 29.83 -0.20 -6.44
CA PRO A 191 30.98 -1.02 -6.08
C PRO A 191 32.28 -0.21 -6.00
N ALA A 192 33.24 -0.69 -5.20
CA ALA A 192 34.54 -0.04 -5.10
C ALA A 192 35.23 0.02 -6.47
N GLY A 193 35.61 1.23 -6.89
CA GLY A 193 36.24 1.48 -8.20
C GLY A 193 35.25 1.73 -9.35
N GLU A 194 33.95 1.60 -9.12
CA GLU A 194 32.89 1.99 -10.04
C GLU A 194 32.27 3.33 -9.61
N PHE A 195 31.76 4.08 -10.59
CA PHE A 195 31.13 5.38 -10.38
C PHE A 195 29.93 5.51 -11.31
N SER A 196 29.01 6.41 -10.97
CA SER A 196 27.97 6.82 -11.92
C SER A 196 28.59 7.43 -13.19
N PRO A 197 27.83 7.55 -14.30
CA PRO A 197 28.31 8.21 -15.53
C PRO A 197 28.81 9.65 -15.32
N ILE A 198 28.45 10.29 -14.20
CA ILE A 198 28.91 11.63 -13.81
C ILE A 198 29.83 11.63 -12.58
N GLY A 199 30.39 10.49 -12.22
CA GLY A 199 31.43 10.36 -11.19
C GLY A 199 30.94 10.25 -9.75
N LYS A 200 29.66 9.96 -9.50
CA LYS A 200 29.14 9.80 -8.13
C LYS A 200 29.51 8.41 -7.57
N THR A 201 29.81 8.35 -6.26
CA THR A 201 30.06 7.09 -5.53
C THR A 201 28.78 6.45 -4.99
N TYR A 202 27.68 7.20 -4.94
CA TYR A 202 26.35 6.69 -4.61
C TYR A 202 25.28 7.57 -5.26
N VAL A 203 24.07 7.03 -5.36
CA VAL A 203 22.86 7.82 -5.59
C VAL A 203 21.93 7.68 -4.39
N GLU A 204 21.15 8.71 -4.10
CA GLU A 204 20.34 8.80 -2.89
C GLU A 204 19.00 9.45 -3.22
N PRO A 205 17.93 8.66 -3.35
CA PRO A 205 16.57 9.19 -3.38
C PRO A 205 16.23 9.91 -2.09
N ASP A 206 15.34 10.90 -2.13
CA ASP A 206 14.82 11.52 -0.91
C ASP A 206 14.02 10.51 -0.09
N PHE A 207 13.15 9.76 -0.78
CA PHE A 207 12.43 8.66 -0.18
C PHE A 207 12.30 7.46 -1.11
N ILE A 208 12.35 6.26 -0.53
CA ILE A 208 11.88 5.02 -1.17
C ILE A 208 10.64 4.55 -0.41
N ILE A 209 9.57 4.29 -1.14
CA ILE A 209 8.36 3.65 -0.63
C ILE A 209 8.36 2.20 -1.09
N SER A 210 8.28 1.28 -0.15
CA SER A 210 8.09 -0.14 -0.41
C SER A 210 6.66 -0.57 -0.09
N TYR A 211 6.06 -1.33 -0.99
CA TYR A 211 4.75 -1.94 -0.81
C TYR A 211 4.88 -3.44 -0.55
N SER A 212 3.83 -4.05 -0.05
CA SER A 212 3.80 -5.48 0.31
C SER A 212 3.81 -6.44 -0.86
N ASP A 213 3.43 -5.97 -2.04
CA ASP A 213 3.57 -6.70 -3.30
C ASP A 213 4.99 -6.63 -3.87
N GLN A 214 5.94 -6.06 -3.12
CA GLN A 214 7.32 -5.79 -3.54
C GLN A 214 7.41 -4.86 -4.76
N SER A 215 6.40 -4.02 -4.97
CA SER A 215 6.53 -2.85 -5.81
C SER A 215 7.18 -1.70 -5.02
N TYR A 216 7.75 -0.74 -5.75
CA TYR A 216 8.50 0.38 -5.18
C TYR A 216 8.16 1.69 -5.87
N LYS A 217 8.18 2.77 -5.10
CA LYS A 217 8.11 4.15 -5.59
C LYS A 217 9.27 4.98 -5.03
N LEU A 218 10.00 5.67 -5.90
CA LEU A 218 11.13 6.53 -5.56
C LEU A 218 10.68 7.98 -5.69
N ILE A 219 11.02 8.80 -4.70
CA ILE A 219 10.58 10.19 -4.60
C ILE A 219 11.79 11.12 -4.60
N GLU A 220 11.71 12.14 -5.45
CA GLU A 220 12.53 13.35 -5.40
C GLU A 220 11.66 14.51 -4.91
N LEU A 221 12.16 15.26 -3.94
CA LEU A 221 11.59 16.49 -3.44
C LEU A 221 12.40 17.67 -3.95
N GLU A 222 11.68 18.73 -4.26
CA GLU A 222 12.26 20.01 -4.64
C GLU A 222 11.52 21.13 -3.92
N ARG A 223 12.12 22.31 -3.83
CA ARG A 223 11.54 23.42 -3.03
C ARG A 223 10.11 23.79 -3.47
N ALA A 224 9.24 24.06 -2.50
CA ALA A 224 7.87 24.52 -2.76
C ALA A 224 7.81 25.89 -3.46
N SER A 225 8.83 26.73 -3.28
CA SER A 225 8.92 28.06 -3.89
C SER A 225 9.53 28.06 -5.30
N LYS A 226 10.05 26.93 -5.79
CA LYS A 226 10.64 26.86 -7.13
C LYS A 226 9.55 27.03 -8.19
N ASN A 227 9.82 27.86 -9.20
CA ASN A 227 8.95 27.95 -10.36
C ASN A 227 9.20 26.75 -11.28
N VAL A 228 8.14 26.22 -11.88
CA VAL A 228 8.24 25.06 -12.80
C VAL A 228 8.46 25.52 -14.24
N VAL A 229 7.96 26.72 -14.58
CA VAL A 229 7.89 27.21 -15.95
C VAL A 229 8.77 28.45 -16.16
N THR A 230 9.46 28.50 -17.29
CA THR A 230 10.21 29.66 -17.77
C THR A 230 9.25 30.73 -18.31
N SER A 231 9.74 31.95 -18.55
CA SER A 231 8.92 33.00 -19.19
C SER A 231 8.48 32.63 -20.62
N GLN A 232 9.10 31.63 -21.25
CA GLN A 232 8.76 31.14 -22.60
C GLN A 232 7.82 29.92 -22.57
N GLY A 233 7.34 29.50 -21.40
CA GLY A 233 6.41 28.37 -21.28
C GLY A 233 7.09 26.98 -21.26
N GLN A 234 8.43 26.91 -21.26
CA GLN A 234 9.17 25.65 -21.17
C GLN A 234 9.45 25.26 -19.70
N PRO A 235 9.63 23.97 -19.38
CA PRO A 235 10.10 23.53 -18.06
C PRO A 235 11.44 24.19 -17.72
N ARG A 236 11.62 24.59 -16.46
CA ARG A 236 12.90 25.12 -16.02
C ARG A 236 13.97 24.04 -15.86
N ALA A 237 15.23 24.47 -15.85
CA ALA A 237 16.39 23.60 -15.70
C ALA A 237 16.33 22.75 -14.43
N GLU A 238 15.79 23.29 -13.33
CA GLU A 238 15.61 22.58 -12.06
C GLU A 238 14.69 21.37 -12.21
N VAL A 239 13.64 21.45 -13.03
CA VAL A 239 12.76 20.32 -13.34
C VAL A 239 13.55 19.21 -14.04
N GLY A 240 14.38 19.60 -15.03
CA GLY A 240 15.22 18.67 -15.76
C GLY A 240 16.31 18.04 -14.89
N GLN A 241 16.90 18.81 -13.98
CA GLN A 241 17.88 18.30 -13.02
C GLN A 241 17.26 17.27 -12.07
N ALA A 242 16.11 17.59 -11.47
CA ALA A 242 15.41 16.68 -10.57
C ALA A 242 14.96 15.40 -11.32
N ALA A 243 14.43 15.54 -12.53
CA ALA A 243 14.10 14.38 -13.37
C ALA A 243 15.33 13.54 -13.72
N PHE A 244 16.48 14.16 -14.00
CA PHE A 244 17.73 13.45 -14.25
C PHE A 244 18.16 12.62 -13.02
N GLN A 245 17.98 13.12 -11.80
CA GLN A 245 18.26 12.35 -10.59
C GLN A 245 17.42 11.06 -10.53
N THR A 246 16.13 11.14 -10.88
CA THR A 246 15.28 9.94 -10.92
C THR A 246 15.76 8.91 -11.96
N ALA A 247 16.29 9.38 -13.09
CA ALA A 247 16.88 8.51 -14.11
C ALA A 247 18.21 7.89 -13.65
N GLU A 248 19.01 8.59 -12.84
CA GLU A 248 20.22 8.01 -12.25
C GLU A 248 19.89 6.82 -11.33
N TRP A 249 18.78 6.88 -10.60
CA TRP A 249 18.35 5.79 -9.72
C TRP A 249 17.88 4.57 -10.49
N THR A 250 17.06 4.76 -11.53
CA THR A 250 16.60 3.65 -12.36
C THR A 250 17.76 3.01 -13.12
N HIS A 251 18.73 3.80 -13.60
CA HIS A 251 19.98 3.31 -14.14
C HIS A 251 20.76 2.48 -13.11
N PHE A 252 20.96 2.98 -11.88
CA PHE A 252 21.63 2.23 -10.82
C PHE A 252 20.93 0.89 -10.56
N ILE A 253 19.60 0.88 -10.43
CA ILE A 253 18.80 -0.33 -10.20
C ILE A 253 18.99 -1.33 -11.35
N SER A 254 19.05 -0.86 -12.59
CA SER A 254 19.22 -1.71 -13.78
C SER A 254 20.56 -2.45 -13.79
N GLU A 255 21.64 -1.75 -13.45
CA GLU A 255 23.00 -2.29 -13.53
C GLU A 255 23.43 -3.02 -12.24
N HIS A 256 22.89 -2.60 -11.10
CA HIS A 256 23.37 -3.00 -9.78
C HIS A 256 22.31 -3.62 -8.87
N TYR A 257 21.21 -4.14 -9.42
CA TYR A 257 20.15 -4.83 -8.66
C TYR A 257 20.69 -5.85 -7.65
N ASN A 258 21.73 -6.61 -8.03
CA ASN A 258 22.33 -7.63 -7.17
C ASN A 258 22.86 -7.09 -5.83
N LEU A 259 23.26 -5.82 -5.77
CA LEU A 259 23.76 -5.19 -4.55
C LEU A 259 22.63 -4.87 -3.57
N ILE A 260 21.46 -4.51 -4.09
CA ILE A 260 20.35 -3.98 -3.30
C ILE A 260 19.21 -4.98 -3.09
N ARG A 261 19.19 -6.11 -3.80
CA ARG A 261 18.12 -7.14 -3.75
C ARG A 261 17.79 -7.67 -2.35
N LYS A 262 18.74 -7.59 -1.40
CA LYS A 262 18.51 -8.02 -0.02
C LYS A 262 17.65 -7.01 0.75
N GLN A 263 17.86 -5.72 0.49
CA GLN A 263 17.13 -4.62 1.13
C GLN A 263 15.83 -4.33 0.36
N TYR A 264 15.88 -4.36 -0.97
CA TYR A 264 14.75 -4.12 -1.86
C TYR A 264 14.54 -5.32 -2.80
N PRO A 265 13.94 -6.42 -2.31
CA PRO A 265 13.67 -7.59 -3.13
C PRO A 265 12.75 -7.25 -4.30
N SER A 266 13.07 -7.75 -5.50
CA SER A 266 12.26 -7.57 -6.72
C SER A 266 12.17 -6.12 -7.26
N ILE A 267 12.88 -5.16 -6.65
CA ILE A 267 13.00 -3.81 -7.23
C ILE A 267 13.61 -3.90 -8.63
N ASN A 268 13.05 -3.15 -9.56
CA ASN A 268 13.48 -3.15 -10.95
C ASN A 268 13.15 -1.80 -11.60
N VAL A 269 13.57 -1.60 -12.84
CA VAL A 269 13.40 -0.33 -13.59
C VAL A 269 11.95 0.12 -13.80
N LYS A 270 10.96 -0.74 -13.53
CA LYS A 270 9.54 -0.37 -13.55
C LYS A 270 9.03 0.17 -12.21
N CYS A 271 9.91 0.38 -11.23
CA CYS A 271 9.56 1.13 -10.03
C CYS A 271 9.07 2.52 -10.41
N LYS A 272 8.04 3.01 -9.71
CA LYS A 272 7.48 4.33 -10.01
C LYS A 272 8.44 5.43 -9.58
N THR A 273 8.61 6.44 -10.40
CA THR A 273 9.36 7.66 -10.08
C THR A 273 8.41 8.83 -9.88
N CYS A 274 8.62 9.60 -8.83
CA CYS A 274 7.76 10.73 -8.48
C CYS A 274 8.59 11.96 -8.13
N LEU A 275 8.36 13.05 -8.85
CA LEU A 275 8.94 14.35 -8.54
C LEU A 275 7.88 15.21 -7.84
N ILE A 276 8.19 15.70 -6.64
CA ILE A 276 7.32 16.61 -5.88
C ILE A 276 7.99 17.97 -5.79
N MET A 277 7.41 18.97 -6.44
CA MET A 277 8.00 20.30 -6.48
C MET A 277 6.96 21.40 -6.64
N SER A 278 7.30 22.58 -6.15
CA SER A 278 6.48 23.78 -6.32
C SER A 278 5.08 23.73 -5.67
N ARG A 279 4.37 24.85 -5.78
CA ARG A 279 2.95 25.02 -5.44
C ARG A 279 2.10 25.10 -6.70
N SER A 280 0.84 24.67 -6.63
CA SER A 280 -0.19 24.81 -7.68
C SER A 280 -0.71 26.25 -7.80
N SER A 281 0.20 27.22 -7.86
CA SER A 281 -0.12 28.63 -8.02
C SER A 281 0.11 29.10 -9.45
N GLN A 282 -0.65 30.11 -9.90
CA GLN A 282 -0.43 30.73 -11.21
C GLN A 282 0.96 31.37 -11.34
N LEU A 283 1.61 31.73 -10.23
CA LEU A 283 3.00 32.22 -10.22
C LEU A 283 3.97 31.10 -10.60
N SER A 284 3.81 29.93 -9.99
CA SER A 284 4.65 28.74 -10.22
C SER A 284 4.60 28.23 -11.65
N PHE A 285 3.42 28.34 -12.28
CA PHE A 285 3.13 27.84 -13.62
C PHE A 285 2.92 28.96 -14.66
N LYS A 286 3.23 30.23 -14.32
CA LYS A 286 3.14 31.44 -15.17
C LYS A 286 2.17 31.36 -16.35
N ASN A 287 0.88 31.61 -16.09
CA ASN A 287 -0.19 31.67 -17.10
C ASN A 287 -0.52 30.34 -17.83
N SER A 288 -0.05 29.20 -17.31
CA SER A 288 -0.60 27.90 -17.73
C SER A 288 -2.11 27.91 -17.49
N VAL A 289 -2.90 27.93 -18.57
CA VAL A 289 -4.37 27.90 -18.50
C VAL A 289 -4.85 26.62 -17.83
N ASP A 290 -4.09 25.54 -17.99
CA ASP A 290 -4.35 24.23 -17.40
C ASP A 290 -3.05 23.65 -16.81
N ILE A 291 -2.88 23.78 -15.50
CA ILE A 291 -1.73 23.28 -14.74
C ILE A 291 -1.64 21.75 -14.85
N ASN A 292 -2.76 21.03 -14.83
CA ASN A 292 -2.75 19.57 -14.88
C ASN A 292 -2.25 19.06 -16.23
N ARG A 293 -2.73 19.65 -17.32
CA ARG A 293 -2.23 19.34 -18.66
C ARG A 293 -0.75 19.68 -18.82
N TYR A 294 -0.27 20.74 -18.16
CA TYR A 294 1.16 21.07 -18.17
C TYR A 294 2.00 20.04 -17.40
N LYS A 295 1.53 19.56 -16.24
CA LYS A 295 2.18 18.46 -15.50
C LYS A 295 2.25 17.19 -16.36
N GLU A 296 1.21 16.85 -17.11
CA GLU A 296 1.24 15.72 -18.06
C GLU A 296 2.30 15.86 -19.15
N LEU A 297 2.55 17.08 -19.64
CA LEU A 297 3.63 17.33 -20.60
C LEU A 297 5.00 17.09 -19.97
N ILE A 298 5.21 17.51 -18.72
CA ILE A 298 6.46 17.22 -17.99
C ILE A 298 6.65 15.72 -17.84
N ILE A 299 5.62 15.01 -17.37
CA ILE A 299 5.63 13.54 -17.19
C ILE A 299 6.07 12.86 -18.49
N LYS A 300 5.47 13.22 -19.62
CA LYS A 300 5.82 12.66 -20.94
C LYS A 300 7.22 13.05 -21.40
N GLN A 301 7.61 14.31 -21.24
CA GLN A 301 8.90 14.83 -21.70
C GLN A 301 10.08 14.14 -20.99
N TYR A 302 9.93 13.89 -19.70
CA TYR A 302 11.00 13.34 -18.85
C TYR A 302 10.81 11.87 -18.49
N SER A 303 9.78 11.20 -19.02
CA SER A 303 9.45 9.80 -18.72
C SER A 303 9.29 9.51 -17.22
N LEU A 304 8.70 10.46 -16.49
CA LEU A 304 8.34 10.28 -15.08
C LEU A 304 7.03 9.48 -14.97
N ASP A 305 6.80 8.80 -13.85
CA ASP A 305 5.48 8.21 -13.57
C ASP A 305 4.54 9.23 -12.94
N GLU A 306 5.07 10.08 -12.06
CA GLU A 306 4.30 11.09 -11.35
C GLU A 306 5.06 12.42 -11.24
N PHE A 307 4.32 13.51 -11.42
CA PHE A 307 4.77 14.87 -11.10
C PHE A 307 3.69 15.55 -10.24
N LEU A 308 4.05 15.91 -9.01
CA LEU A 308 3.14 16.49 -8.03
C LEU A 308 3.65 17.85 -7.56
N THR A 309 2.72 18.73 -7.24
CA THR A 309 3.01 19.88 -6.37
C THR A 309 2.78 19.50 -4.91
N TYR A 310 3.24 20.33 -3.99
CA TYR A 310 2.90 20.13 -2.57
C TYR A 310 1.41 20.31 -2.29
N ASP A 311 0.68 21.06 -3.11
CA ASP A 311 -0.78 21.15 -3.01
C ASP A 311 -1.44 19.84 -3.46
N ASP A 312 -0.95 19.22 -4.55
CA ASP A 312 -1.44 17.91 -4.97
C ASP A 312 -1.22 16.84 -3.89
N LEU A 313 -0.05 16.89 -3.23
CA LEU A 313 0.29 15.99 -2.12
C LEU A 313 -0.65 16.21 -0.92
N PHE A 314 -0.89 17.46 -0.57
CA PHE A 314 -1.81 17.84 0.51
C PHE A 314 -3.25 17.38 0.22
N ASP A 315 -3.73 17.60 -1.00
CA ASP A 315 -5.07 17.20 -1.42
C ASP A 315 -5.22 15.67 -1.40
N ARG A 316 -4.20 14.93 -1.86
CA ARG A 316 -4.17 13.46 -1.77
C ARG A 316 -4.24 12.97 -0.33
N ALA A 317 -3.50 13.59 0.59
CA ALA A 317 -3.56 13.24 2.01
C ALA A 317 -4.97 13.50 2.58
N CYS A 318 -5.60 14.62 2.23
CA CYS A 318 -6.97 14.95 2.65
C CYS A 318 -8.02 13.98 2.07
N GLN A 319 -7.86 13.59 0.81
CA GLN A 319 -8.72 12.59 0.17
C GLN A 319 -8.56 11.22 0.82
N ALA A 320 -7.31 10.81 1.10
CA ALA A 320 -7.03 9.58 1.82
C ALA A 320 -7.66 9.61 3.21
N TYR A 321 -7.50 10.70 3.96
CA TYR A 321 -8.16 10.88 5.26
C TYR A 321 -9.69 10.80 5.15
N THR A 322 -10.29 11.44 4.16
CA THR A 322 -11.75 11.39 3.94
C THR A 322 -12.23 9.97 3.63
N PHE A 323 -11.50 9.26 2.77
CA PHE A 323 -11.81 7.87 2.43
C PHE A 323 -11.69 6.96 3.66
N LEU A 324 -10.60 7.10 4.41
CA LEU A 324 -10.34 6.30 5.62
C LEU A 324 -11.32 6.67 6.75
N THR A 325 -11.71 7.92 6.93
CA THR A 325 -12.74 8.27 7.92
C THR A 325 -14.12 7.75 7.53
N GLY A 326 -14.45 7.71 6.23
CA GLY A 326 -15.64 6.98 5.73
C GLY A 326 -15.60 5.46 6.00
N LEU A 327 -14.40 4.95 6.26
CA LEU A 327 -14.12 3.59 6.74
C LEU A 327 -13.96 3.52 8.28
N SER A 328 -14.17 4.59 9.04
CA SER A 328 -14.21 4.51 10.51
C SER A 328 -15.50 3.82 10.99
N PRO A 329 -15.48 3.08 12.11
CA PRO A 329 -16.70 2.73 12.83
C PRO A 329 -17.46 4.03 13.13
N GLN A 330 -18.73 4.11 12.71
CA GLN A 330 -19.62 5.12 13.29
C GLN A 330 -20.01 4.57 14.66
N ASN A 331 -19.71 5.33 15.72
CA ASN A 331 -20.27 5.05 17.04
C ASN A 331 -21.79 5.19 16.90
N ASN A 332 -22.49 4.07 16.80
CA ASN A 332 -23.93 4.02 17.00
C ASN A 332 -24.22 3.73 18.46
#